data_AF-A7MS10-F1
#
_entry.id   AF-A7MS10-F1
#
_cell.length_a   1.000
_cell.length_b   1.000
_cell.length_c   1.000
_cell.angle_alpha   90.00
_cell.angle_beta   90.00
_cell.angle_gamma   90.00
#
_symmetry.space_group_name_H-M   'P 1'
#
loop_
_entity.id
_entity.type
_entity.pdbx_description
1 polymer ?
#
loop_
_entity_poly.entity_id
_entity_poly.type
_entity_poly.pdbx_seq_one_letter_code
_entity_poly.pdbx_strand_id
1 'polypeptide(L)' 'MGWAYKNLAKLGGWKDTKGTGRASIKVLWEGWFKLQTILEGYELAMSLDH' A
#
# COMPACT_ATOMS: atom_id res chain seq x y z
N MET A 1 5.37 -9.75 -10.31
CA MET A 1 5.96 -8.56 -9.63
C MET A 1 5.25 -7.24 -9.91
N GLY A 2 4.82 -6.92 -11.14
CA GLY A 2 4.20 -5.61 -11.44
C GLY A 2 2.89 -5.32 -10.70
N TRP A 3 2.09 -6.33 -10.37
CA TRP A 3 0.84 -6.16 -9.63
C TRP A 3 1.06 -5.60 -8.22
N ALA A 4 1.97 -6.20 -7.45
CA ALA A 4 2.25 -5.77 -6.07
C ALA A 4 2.77 -4.33 -6.04
N TYR A 5 3.73 -4.00 -6.92
CA TYR A 5 4.25 -2.65 -7.08
C TYR A 5 3.14 -1.63 -7.38
N LYS A 6 2.28 -1.91 -8.36
CA LYS A 6 1.21 -0.99 -8.76
C LYS A 6 0.18 -0.77 -7.65
N ASN A 7 -0.21 -1.83 -6.94
CA ASN A 7 -1.18 -1.71 -5.85
C ASN A 7 -0.59 -1.00 -4.63
N LEU A 8 0.67 -1.27 -4.29
CA LEU A 8 1.37 -0.56 -3.21
C LEU A 8 1.51 0.93 -3.54
N ALA A 9 1.90 1.26 -4.76
CA ALA A 9 1.97 2.64 -5.21
C ALA A 9 0.59 3.33 -5.18
N LYS A 10 -0.48 2.64 -5.60
CA LYS A 10 -1.85 3.16 -5.48
C LYS A 10 -2.29 3.38 -4.04
N LEU A 11 -1.91 2.51 -3.11
CA LEU A 11 -2.14 2.70 -1.67
C LEU A 11 -1.48 3.97 -1.14
N GLY A 12 -0.29 4.29 -1.65
CA GLY A 12 0.41 5.56 -1.41
C GLY A 12 -0.09 6.75 -2.23
N GLY A 13 -1.21 6.61 -2.96
CA GLY A 13 -1.83 7.71 -3.70
C GLY A 13 -1.29 7.93 -5.13
N TRP A 14 -0.48 7.02 -5.67
CA TRP A 14 0.00 7.12 -7.05
C TRP A 14 -1.13 6.89 -8.07
N LYS A 15 -1.29 7.85 -8.99
CA LYS A 15 -2.30 7.82 -10.06
C LYS A 15 -1.73 7.60 -11.46
N ASP A 16 -0.40 7.50 -11.60
CA ASP A 16 0.32 7.41 -12.88
C ASP A 16 -0.11 8.46 -13.93
N THR A 17 -0.30 9.72 -13.53
CA THR A 17 -0.82 10.78 -14.41
C THR A 17 0.08 11.09 -15.60
N LYS A 18 1.38 10.76 -15.51
CA LYS A 18 2.38 10.95 -16.58
C LYS A 18 2.60 9.69 -17.42
N GLY A 19 1.92 8.58 -17.12
CA GLY A 19 2.01 7.32 -17.87
C GLY A 19 3.41 6.70 -17.89
N THR A 20 4.27 7.04 -16.93
CA THR A 20 5.66 6.54 -16.90
C THR A 20 5.76 5.16 -16.25
N GLY A 21 4.71 4.73 -15.55
CA GLY A 21 4.72 3.49 -14.80
C GLY A 21 5.63 3.50 -13.56
N ARG A 22 6.20 4.66 -13.20
CA ARG A 22 7.20 4.83 -12.13
C ARG A 22 6.66 5.70 -11.00
N ALA A 23 6.39 5.07 -9.86
CA ALA A 23 6.14 5.73 -8.58
C ALA A 23 7.45 6.08 -7.87
N SER A 24 7.47 7.18 -7.12
CA SER A 24 8.62 7.57 -6.30
C SER A 24 8.73 6.67 -5.07
N ILE A 25 9.94 6.54 -4.52
CA ILE A 25 10.16 5.77 -3.30
C ILE A 25 9.34 6.29 -2.11
N LYS A 26 9.12 7.61 -2.04
CA LYS A 26 8.25 8.23 -1.05
C LYS A 26 6.83 7.65 -1.10
N VAL A 27 6.24 7.57 -2.30
CA VAL A 27 4.89 7.03 -2.49
C VAL A 27 4.82 5.55 -2.15
N LEU A 28 5.86 4.78 -2.50
CA LEU A 28 5.94 3.37 -2.10
C LEU A 28 6.01 3.21 -0.57
N TRP A 29 6.76 4.08 0.10
CA TRP A 29 6.88 4.09 1.55
C TRP A 29 5.56 4.46 2.24
N GLU A 30 4.85 5.47 1.73
CA GLU A 30 3.51 5.85 2.22
C GLU A 30 2.51 4.71 2.02
N GLY A 31 2.54 4.05 0.86
CA GLY A 31 1.70 2.87 0.59
C GLY A 31 2.02 1.69 1.50
N TRP A 32 3.30 1.44 1.77
CA TRP A 32 3.76 0.41 2.69
C TRP A 32 3.34 0.69 4.14
N PHE A 33 3.56 1.91 4.62
CA PHE A 33 3.16 2.31 5.97
C PHE A 33 1.65 2.13 6.18
N LYS A 34 0.84 2.61 5.21
CA LYS A 34 -0.61 2.42 5.25
C LYS A 34 -1.02 0.94 5.24
N LEU A 35 -0.34 0.12 4.46
CA LEU A 35 -0.59 -1.32 4.42
C LEU A 35 -0.30 -1.98 5.77
N GLN A 36 0.79 -1.61 6.44
CA GLN A 36 1.11 -2.12 7.79
C GLN A 36 0.02 -1.73 8.80
N THR A 37 -0.46 -0.48 8.80
CA THR A 37 -1.55 -0.07 9.70
C THR A 37 -2.84 -0.87 9.48
N ILE A 38 -3.20 -1.16 8.23
CA ILE A 38 -4.38 -2.00 7.92
C ILE A 38 -4.16 -3.43 8.41
N LEU A 39 -2.95 -3.97 8.23
CA LEU A 39 -2.60 -5.32 8.68
C LEU A 39 -2.69 -5.45 10.21
N GLU A 40 -2.12 -4.50 10.96
CA GLU A 40 -2.20 -4.47 12.42
C GLU A 40 -3.66 -4.44 12.90
N GLY A 41 -4.50 -3.60 12.28
CA GLY A 41 -5.92 -3.54 12.61
C GLY A 41 -6.68 -4.83 12.29
N TYR A 42 -6.34 -5.48 11.18
CA TYR A 42 -6.91 -6.77 10.78
C TYR A 42 -6.53 -7.89 11.77
N GLU A 43 -5.25 -7.98 12.13
CA GLU A 43 -4.76 -8.96 13.11
C GLU A 43 -5.39 -8.74 14.49
N LEU A 44 -5.55 -7.49 14.92
CA LEU A 44 -6.26 -7.15 16.15
C LEU A 44 -7.71 -7.62 16.10
N ALA A 45 -8.43 -7.34 15.01
CA ALA A 45 -9.82 -7.77 14.86
C ALA A 45 -9.97 -9.29 14.92
N MET A 46 -9.10 -10.04 14.23
CA MET A 46 -9.10 -11.50 14.30
C MET A 46 -8.80 -12.02 15.71
N SER A 47 -7.95 -11.33 16.49
CA SER A 47 -7.63 -11.74 17.85
C SER A 47 -8.80 -11.58 18.83
N LEU A 48 -9.76 -10.71 18.51
CA LEU A 48 -10.93 -10.40 19.34
C LEU A 48 -12.15 -11.27 19.05
N ASP A 49 -12.14 -12.01 17.94
CA ASP A 49 -13.25 -12.87 17.49
C ASP A 49 -13.18 -14.29 18.10
N HIS A 50 -12.40 -14.46 19.18
CA HIS A 50 -12.21 -15.69 19.95
C HIS A 50 -12.92 -15.66 21.31
#